data_AF-A0A941HL49-F1
#
_entry.id   AF-A0A941HL49-F1
#
_cell.length_a   1.000
_cell.length_b   1.000
_cell.length_c   1.000
_cell.angle_alpha   90.00
_cell.angle_beta   90.00
_cell.angle_gamma   90.00
#
_symmetry.space_group_name_H-M   'P 1'
#
loop_
_entity.id
_entity.type
_entity.pdbx_description
1 polymer ?
#
loop_
_entity_poly.entity_id
_entity_poly.type
_entity_poly.pdbx_seq_one_letter_code
_entity_poly.pdbx_strand_id
1 'polypeptide(L)'
;MKKTTLLVPLFKQFIRDSETGKRLKKNGERITKGTIDNYRYVLHNLIEFTTDTDFELRICDASKLTKREKTSEKNYWKKFYSKFSQFMFKKGCYDNYVGQNMKQIRTFFNYLKNDKDFNTGDFHKLLYVRKEEVDILVLTPEQLKFLIHDKAFEASLTRPEQRIKDIFVFGCTTGLRFSDIFLLTNKNFENVDNDFYLKVKSKKTKTFTSVKLPDYAIAIYKKYKPRSNRNMVFTPITLFNFNKTLKSIGEKAGFTTSIDVSRERLGKVPKTSKKTQNENIRFCDKMSSHMMRRTAITTMLILGMPEHLVRNISGHTGNSSSFYRYVHFAQSYVDKEIEKVHNRLSVY
;
A
#
# COMPACT_ATOMS: atom_id res chain seq x y z
N MET A 1 -17.64 39.35 -17.71
CA MET A 1 -17.83 37.92 -17.34
C MET A 1 -16.50 37.31 -16.97
N LYS A 2 -16.42 36.49 -15.92
CA LYS A 2 -15.20 35.77 -15.54
C LYS A 2 -14.68 34.91 -16.71
N LYS A 3 -13.41 35.07 -17.07
CA LYS A 3 -12.77 34.24 -18.11
C LYS A 3 -12.38 32.89 -17.51
N THR A 4 -12.82 31.81 -18.15
CA THR A 4 -12.58 30.43 -17.70
C THR A 4 -11.83 29.65 -18.76
N THR A 5 -11.08 28.65 -18.32
CA THR A 5 -10.32 27.73 -19.17
C THR A 5 -10.70 26.30 -18.81
N LEU A 6 -10.83 25.43 -19.82
CA LEU A 6 -11.13 24.02 -19.61
C LEU A 6 -10.00 23.35 -18.82
N LEU A 7 -10.38 22.56 -17.80
CA LEU A 7 -9.41 21.92 -16.91
C LEU A 7 -8.71 20.72 -17.57
N VAL A 8 -9.46 19.94 -18.36
CA VAL A 8 -8.96 18.68 -18.94
C VAL A 8 -7.72 18.88 -19.84
N PRO A 9 -7.68 19.87 -20.76
CA PRO A 9 -6.47 20.13 -21.55
C PRO A 9 -5.26 20.52 -20.70
N LEU A 10 -5.46 21.35 -19.67
CA LEU A 10 -4.39 21.74 -18.74
C LEU A 10 -3.88 20.54 -17.93
N PHE A 11 -4.76 19.64 -17.53
CA PHE A 11 -4.39 18.42 -16.82
C PHE A 11 -3.61 17.45 -17.71
N LYS A 12 -3.96 17.34 -19.00
CA LYS A 12 -3.15 16.60 -19.99
C LYS A 12 -1.74 17.20 -20.13
N GLN A 13 -1.63 18.52 -20.16
CA GLN A 13 -0.32 19.20 -20.17
C GLN A 13 0.48 18.93 -18.89
N PHE A 14 -0.17 18.93 -17.73
CA PHE A 14 0.46 18.58 -16.44
C PHE A 14 1.07 17.17 -16.45
N ILE A 15 0.36 16.19 -17.03
CA ILE A 15 0.87 14.84 -17.20
C ILE A 15 2.06 14.83 -18.17
N ARG A 16 1.93 15.48 -19.33
CA ARG A 16 2.99 15.57 -20.34
C ARG A 16 4.26 16.21 -19.79
N ASP A 17 4.16 17.32 -19.07
CA ASP A 17 5.31 17.99 -18.43
C ASP A 17 5.97 17.08 -17.38
N SER A 18 5.18 16.28 -16.67
CA SER A 18 5.70 15.29 -15.71
C SER A 18 6.42 14.11 -16.40
N GLU A 19 5.97 13.72 -17.60
CA GLU A 19 6.56 12.64 -18.40
C GLU A 19 7.87 13.06 -19.09
N THR A 20 7.89 14.25 -19.69
CA THR A 20 9.07 14.79 -20.38
C THR A 20 10.17 15.19 -19.39
N GLY A 21 9.84 15.32 -18.10
CA GLY A 21 10.76 15.81 -17.08
C GLY A 21 10.89 17.33 -17.06
N LYS A 22 10.05 18.05 -17.83
CA LYS A 22 9.91 19.51 -17.67
C LYS A 22 9.44 19.87 -16.26
N ARG A 23 8.63 19.01 -15.66
CA ARG A 23 8.25 19.07 -14.25
C ARG A 23 9.01 18.02 -13.44
N LEU A 24 9.74 18.49 -12.43
CA LEU A 24 10.54 17.65 -11.54
C LEU A 24 9.93 17.59 -10.13
N LYS A 25 10.41 16.65 -9.32
CA LYS A 25 10.17 16.67 -7.88
C LYS A 25 10.91 17.86 -7.26
N LYS A 26 10.56 18.20 -6.01
CA LYS A 26 11.25 19.25 -5.23
C LYS A 26 12.77 19.03 -5.08
N ASN A 27 13.22 17.78 -5.13
CA ASN A 27 14.64 17.42 -5.05
C ASN A 27 15.32 17.35 -6.43
N GLY A 28 14.69 17.86 -7.49
CA GLY A 28 15.23 17.85 -8.86
C GLY A 28 15.13 16.51 -9.58
N GLU A 29 14.73 15.42 -8.92
CA GLU A 29 14.57 14.12 -9.58
C GLU A 29 13.32 14.10 -10.49
N ARG A 30 13.39 13.31 -11.56
CA ARG A 30 12.22 13.02 -12.40
C ARG A 30 11.11 12.34 -11.61
N ILE A 31 9.87 12.66 -11.96
CA ILE A 31 8.69 12.02 -11.38
C ILE A 31 8.66 10.57 -11.84
N THR A 32 8.45 9.65 -10.89
CA THR A 32 8.45 8.21 -11.17
C THR A 32 7.25 7.81 -12.04
N LYS A 33 7.43 6.84 -12.93
CA LYS A 33 6.36 6.26 -13.78
C LYS A 33 5.07 5.97 -13.00
N GLY A 34 5.14 5.27 -11.86
CA GLY A 34 3.95 4.95 -11.06
C GLY A 34 3.20 6.18 -10.50
N THR A 35 3.90 7.30 -10.28
CA THR A 35 3.24 8.57 -9.90
C THR A 35 2.52 9.20 -11.11
N ILE A 36 3.10 9.08 -12.30
CA ILE A 36 2.48 9.55 -13.55
C ILE A 36 1.25 8.70 -13.87
N ASP A 37 1.32 7.39 -13.70
CA ASP A 37 0.17 6.49 -13.87
C ASP A 37 -0.98 6.90 -12.95
N ASN A 38 -0.68 7.26 -11.69
CA ASN A 38 -1.68 7.83 -10.78
C ASN A 38 -2.33 9.12 -11.32
N TYR A 39 -1.58 10.00 -11.99
CA TYR A 39 -2.17 11.19 -12.62
C TYR A 39 -3.07 10.81 -13.80
N ARG A 40 -2.70 9.81 -14.61
CA ARG A 40 -3.53 9.31 -15.70
C ARG A 40 -4.85 8.71 -15.20
N TYR A 41 -4.82 7.94 -14.11
CA TYR A 41 -6.04 7.42 -13.48
C TYR A 41 -6.95 8.55 -12.98
N VAL A 42 -6.38 9.61 -12.40
CA VAL A 42 -7.16 10.79 -11.98
C VAL A 42 -7.79 11.47 -13.18
N LEU A 43 -7.04 11.66 -14.27
CA LEU A 43 -7.58 12.24 -15.50
C LEU A 43 -8.72 11.41 -16.06
N HIS A 44 -8.59 10.08 -16.08
CA HIS A 44 -9.65 9.18 -16.49
C HIS A 44 -10.91 9.36 -15.63
N ASN A 45 -10.77 9.33 -14.31
CA ASN A 45 -11.88 9.55 -13.39
C ASN A 45 -12.55 10.93 -13.57
N LEU A 46 -11.77 11.98 -13.88
CA LEU A 46 -12.30 13.31 -14.16
C LEU A 46 -13.09 13.35 -15.48
N ILE A 47 -12.63 12.64 -16.51
CA ILE A 47 -13.33 12.55 -17.80
C ILE A 47 -14.63 11.76 -17.65
N GLU A 48 -14.60 10.58 -17.03
CA GLU A 48 -15.82 9.82 -16.75
C GLU A 48 -16.81 10.64 -15.92
N PHE A 49 -16.33 11.37 -14.91
CA PHE A 49 -17.18 12.26 -14.12
C PHE A 49 -17.85 13.35 -14.98
N THR A 50 -17.13 13.96 -15.92
CA THR A 50 -17.71 14.95 -16.84
C THR A 50 -18.77 14.34 -17.74
N THR A 51 -18.53 13.13 -18.25
CA THR A 51 -19.45 12.41 -19.13
C THR A 51 -20.72 11.97 -18.39
N ASP A 52 -20.59 11.43 -17.18
CA ASP A 52 -21.71 10.85 -16.44
C ASP A 52 -22.58 11.91 -15.73
N THR A 53 -22.04 13.10 -15.45
CA THR A 53 -22.73 14.11 -14.65
C THR A 53 -22.96 15.44 -15.35
N ASP A 54 -22.52 15.56 -16.62
CA ASP A 54 -22.51 16.78 -17.41
C ASP A 54 -21.90 17.99 -16.66
N PHE A 55 -20.95 17.70 -15.76
CA PHE A 55 -20.32 18.73 -14.95
C PHE A 55 -19.16 19.35 -15.73
N GLU A 56 -19.31 20.61 -16.14
CA GLU A 56 -18.23 21.33 -16.83
C GLU A 56 -17.03 21.57 -15.91
N LEU A 57 -15.88 20.91 -16.21
CA LEU A 57 -14.62 21.09 -15.49
C LEU A 57 -13.83 22.27 -16.05
N ARG A 58 -13.76 23.35 -15.28
CA ARG A 58 -13.10 24.60 -15.63
C ARG A 58 -12.28 25.16 -14.48
N ILE A 59 -11.34 26.04 -14.83
CA ILE A 59 -10.53 26.80 -13.88
C ILE A 59 -10.42 28.25 -14.33
N CYS A 60 -10.20 29.17 -13.40
CA CYS A 60 -10.02 30.59 -13.69
C CYS A 60 -8.88 31.18 -12.86
N ASP A 61 -8.34 32.28 -13.37
CA ASP A 61 -7.27 33.04 -12.74
C ASP A 61 -7.87 33.92 -11.62
N ALA A 62 -7.60 33.53 -10.38
CA ALA A 62 -8.12 34.14 -9.17
C ALA A 62 -7.65 35.59 -8.96
N SER A 63 -6.55 36.00 -9.60
CA SER A 63 -6.06 37.38 -9.56
C SER A 63 -7.00 38.36 -10.27
N LYS A 64 -7.74 37.87 -11.27
CA LYS A 64 -8.64 38.66 -12.12
C LYS A 64 -10.10 38.68 -11.64
N LEU A 65 -10.38 38.05 -10.50
CA LEU A 65 -11.74 37.91 -9.99
C LEU A 65 -12.12 39.04 -9.03
N THR A 66 -13.33 39.58 -9.23
CA THR A 66 -13.99 40.44 -8.23
C THR A 66 -14.34 39.65 -6.95
N LYS A 67 -14.68 40.35 -5.86
CA LYS A 67 -15.10 39.71 -4.59
C LYS A 67 -16.32 38.79 -4.77
N ARG A 68 -17.29 39.19 -5.59
CA ARG A 68 -18.48 38.39 -5.93
C ARG A 68 -18.10 37.15 -6.72
N GLU A 69 -17.23 37.28 -7.72
CA GLU A 69 -16.77 36.16 -8.53
C GLU A 69 -15.91 35.16 -7.74
N LYS A 70 -15.04 35.64 -6.82
CA LYS A 70 -14.30 34.77 -5.89
C LYS A 70 -15.24 33.90 -5.05
N THR A 71 -16.36 34.47 -4.59
CA THR A 71 -17.38 33.76 -3.82
C THR A 71 -18.10 32.71 -4.69
N SER A 72 -18.50 33.09 -5.91
CA SER A 72 -19.05 32.15 -6.90
C SER A 72 -18.08 30.99 -7.18
N GLU A 73 -16.79 31.28 -7.30
CA GLU A 73 -15.76 30.29 -7.59
C GLU A 73 -15.50 29.34 -6.42
N LYS A 74 -15.51 29.87 -5.19
CA LYS A 74 -15.49 29.05 -3.97
C LYS A 74 -16.65 28.05 -3.94
N ASN A 75 -17.86 28.50 -4.31
CA ASN A 75 -19.04 27.63 -4.36
C ASN A 75 -18.95 26.58 -5.48
N TYR A 76 -18.39 26.94 -6.64
CA TYR A 76 -18.11 26.00 -7.72
C TYR A 76 -17.20 24.85 -7.25
N TRP A 77 -16.06 25.15 -6.60
CA TRP A 77 -15.13 24.13 -6.12
C TRP A 77 -15.70 23.28 -4.98
N LYS A 78 -16.53 23.86 -4.10
CA LYS A 78 -17.31 23.09 -3.11
C LYS A 78 -18.27 22.10 -3.79
N LYS A 79 -19.00 22.56 -4.82
CA LYS A 79 -19.94 21.72 -5.60
C LYS A 79 -19.19 20.61 -6.33
N PHE A 80 -18.06 20.92 -6.97
CA PHE A 80 -17.17 19.93 -7.58
C PHE A 80 -16.74 18.88 -6.56
N TYR A 81 -16.18 19.28 -5.42
CA TYR A 81 -15.72 18.34 -4.38
C TYR A 81 -16.84 17.40 -3.95
N SER A 82 -18.04 17.93 -3.66
CA SER A 82 -19.18 17.13 -3.24
C SER A 82 -19.63 16.15 -4.33
N LYS A 83 -19.87 16.64 -5.56
CA LYS A 83 -20.35 15.81 -6.67
C LYS A 83 -19.33 14.75 -7.10
N PHE A 84 -18.06 15.13 -7.23
CA PHE A 84 -17.00 14.20 -7.62
C PHE A 84 -16.78 13.13 -6.55
N SER A 85 -16.81 13.50 -5.26
CA SER A 85 -16.74 12.50 -4.18
C SER A 85 -17.90 11.52 -4.24
N GLN A 86 -19.15 12.02 -4.36
CA GLN A 86 -20.34 11.17 -4.49
C GLN A 86 -20.27 10.23 -5.70
N PHE A 87 -19.83 10.74 -6.85
CA PHE A 87 -19.58 9.94 -8.05
C PHE A 87 -18.60 8.79 -7.77
N MET A 88 -17.45 9.07 -7.15
CA MET A 88 -16.46 8.05 -6.83
C MET A 88 -17.00 7.01 -5.84
N PHE A 89 -17.78 7.42 -4.83
CA PHE A 89 -18.42 6.49 -3.90
C PHE A 89 -19.49 5.63 -4.57
N LYS A 90 -20.24 6.17 -5.53
CA LYS A 90 -21.21 5.41 -6.35
C LYS A 90 -20.52 4.33 -7.18
N LYS A 91 -19.28 4.57 -7.64
CA LYS A 91 -18.41 3.56 -8.26
C LYS A 91 -17.82 2.52 -7.28
N GLY A 92 -18.19 2.57 -5.99
CA GLY A 92 -17.70 1.64 -4.97
C GLY A 92 -16.32 1.97 -4.38
N CYS A 93 -15.78 3.17 -4.65
CA CYS A 93 -14.49 3.58 -4.09
C CYS A 93 -14.58 3.85 -2.58
N TYR A 94 -13.42 3.81 -1.90
CA TYR A 94 -13.29 4.10 -0.47
C TYR A 94 -12.52 5.40 -0.22
N ASP A 95 -12.61 5.91 1.02
CA ASP A 95 -12.06 7.22 1.40
C ASP A 95 -10.59 7.40 1.04
N ASN A 96 -9.75 6.36 1.19
CA ASN A 96 -8.33 6.43 0.82
C ASN A 96 -8.11 6.69 -0.68
N TYR A 97 -8.89 6.06 -1.56
CA TYR A 97 -8.74 6.26 -3.01
C TYR A 97 -9.30 7.60 -3.45
N VAL A 98 -10.46 8.01 -2.90
CA VAL A 98 -11.04 9.33 -3.15
C VAL A 98 -10.09 10.43 -2.67
N GLY A 99 -9.58 10.32 -1.45
CA GLY A 99 -8.60 11.24 -0.90
C GLY A 99 -7.32 11.32 -1.75
N GLN A 100 -6.83 10.18 -2.26
CA GLN A 100 -5.69 10.17 -3.16
C GLN A 100 -5.98 10.93 -4.46
N ASN A 101 -7.16 10.79 -5.06
CA ASN A 101 -7.55 11.60 -6.22
C ASN A 101 -7.53 13.10 -5.89
N MET A 102 -8.12 13.51 -4.75
CA MET A 102 -8.11 14.91 -4.29
C MET A 102 -6.70 15.45 -4.09
N LYS A 103 -5.79 14.64 -3.55
CA LYS A 103 -4.38 15.00 -3.36
C LYS A 103 -3.66 15.26 -4.69
N GLN A 104 -3.94 14.46 -5.71
CA GLN A 104 -3.35 14.69 -7.04
C GLN A 104 -3.95 15.92 -7.73
N ILE A 105 -5.24 16.17 -7.57
CA ILE A 105 -5.86 17.40 -8.06
C ILE A 105 -5.25 18.63 -7.37
N ARG A 106 -5.05 18.60 -6.04
CA ARG A 106 -4.30 19.66 -5.33
C ARG A 106 -2.88 19.86 -5.89
N THR A 107 -2.21 18.76 -6.25
CA THR A 107 -0.87 18.81 -6.86
C THR A 107 -0.90 19.48 -8.24
N PHE A 108 -1.94 19.25 -9.03
CA PHE A 108 -2.17 19.94 -10.29
C PHE A 108 -2.40 21.45 -10.10
N PHE A 109 -3.16 21.87 -9.09
CA PHE A 109 -3.33 23.30 -8.76
C PHE A 109 -2.01 23.97 -8.39
N ASN A 110 -1.15 23.28 -7.64
CA ASN A 110 0.17 23.79 -7.30
C ASN A 110 1.07 23.91 -8.54
N TYR A 111 0.98 22.97 -9.49
CA TYR A 111 1.67 23.08 -10.78
C TYR A 111 1.21 24.31 -11.57
N LEU A 112 -0.10 24.55 -11.64
CA LEU A 112 -0.63 25.74 -12.31
C LEU A 112 -0.08 27.03 -11.70
N LYS A 113 -0.07 27.11 -10.35
CA LYS A 113 0.41 28.27 -9.63
C LYS A 113 1.93 28.49 -9.78
N ASN A 114 2.72 27.43 -9.62
CA ASN A 114 4.17 27.55 -9.47
C ASN A 114 4.94 27.39 -10.78
N ASP A 115 4.42 26.62 -11.73
CA ASP A 115 5.12 26.25 -12.96
C ASP A 115 4.52 26.91 -14.22
N LYS A 116 3.31 27.49 -14.12
CA LYS A 116 2.57 28.12 -15.23
C LYS A 116 2.11 29.54 -14.96
N ASP A 117 2.47 30.11 -13.81
CA ASP A 117 2.05 31.44 -13.37
C ASP A 117 0.53 31.67 -13.42
N PHE A 118 -0.24 30.58 -13.31
CA PHE A 118 -1.69 30.59 -13.33
C PHE A 118 -2.19 30.60 -11.89
N ASN A 119 -2.58 31.79 -11.40
CA ASN A 119 -3.01 31.95 -10.01
C ASN A 119 -4.39 31.33 -9.78
N THR A 120 -4.43 30.15 -9.16
CA THR A 120 -5.69 29.46 -8.81
C THR A 120 -6.25 29.87 -7.44
N GLY A 121 -5.61 30.82 -6.76
CA GLY A 121 -5.90 31.14 -5.37
C GLY A 121 -5.74 29.94 -4.45
N ASP A 122 -6.55 29.90 -3.38
CA ASP A 122 -6.53 28.84 -2.38
C ASP A 122 -7.66 27.81 -2.54
N PHE A 123 -8.32 27.76 -3.71
CA PHE A 123 -9.48 26.91 -3.92
C PHE A 123 -9.16 25.41 -3.75
N HIS A 124 -7.92 24.98 -4.03
CA HIS A 124 -7.47 23.61 -3.80
C HIS A 124 -7.59 23.16 -2.34
N LYS A 125 -7.57 24.08 -1.37
CA LYS A 125 -7.75 23.78 0.07
C LYS A 125 -9.15 23.24 0.38
N LEU A 126 -10.15 23.53 -0.47
CA LEU A 126 -11.52 23.03 -0.35
C LEU A 126 -11.65 21.54 -0.69
N LEU A 127 -10.66 20.94 -1.35
CA LEU A 127 -10.70 19.54 -1.81
C LEU A 127 -10.23 18.59 -0.70
N TYR A 128 -11.06 18.31 0.31
CA TYR A 128 -10.60 17.57 1.50
C TYR A 128 -10.03 16.18 1.16
N VAL A 129 -8.84 15.90 1.69
CA VAL A 129 -8.15 14.61 1.53
C VAL A 129 -8.50 13.74 2.73
N ARG A 130 -9.60 12.99 2.62
CA ARG A 130 -10.00 12.00 3.61
C ARG A 130 -9.01 10.84 3.62
N LYS A 131 -8.82 10.23 4.79
CA LYS A 131 -8.01 9.04 4.99
C LYS A 131 -8.79 8.13 5.92
N GLU A 132 -8.85 6.85 5.57
CA GLU A 132 -9.37 5.80 6.44
C GLU A 132 -8.17 4.98 6.94
N GLU A 133 -8.26 4.51 8.18
CA GLU A 133 -7.34 3.50 8.67
C GLU A 133 -7.87 2.13 8.30
N VAL A 134 -7.01 1.31 7.68
CA VAL A 134 -7.38 -0.06 7.26
C VAL A 134 -6.64 -1.04 8.15
N ASP A 135 -7.38 -1.95 8.79
CA ASP A 135 -6.86 -2.93 9.75
C ASP A 135 -5.65 -3.69 9.23
N ILE A 136 -4.71 -3.96 10.14
CA ILE A 136 -3.51 -4.73 9.85
C ILE A 136 -3.88 -6.21 9.88
N LEU A 137 -3.94 -6.82 8.71
CA LEU A 137 -4.06 -8.26 8.57
C LEU A 137 -2.66 -8.89 8.36
N VAL A 138 -2.30 -9.82 9.25
CA VAL A 138 -1.03 -10.56 9.28
C VAL A 138 -1.29 -12.02 9.63
N LEU A 139 -0.31 -12.89 9.35
CA LEU A 139 -0.34 -14.24 9.91
C LEU A 139 -0.08 -14.18 11.42
N THR A 140 -0.73 -15.06 12.18
CA THR A 140 -0.30 -15.32 13.57
C THR A 140 1.03 -16.08 13.57
N PRO A 141 1.79 -16.04 14.69
CA PRO A 141 3.00 -16.85 14.83
C PRO A 141 2.77 -18.34 14.55
N GLU A 142 1.63 -18.89 14.96
CA GLU A 142 1.24 -20.29 14.76
C GLU A 142 1.00 -20.61 13.29
N GLN A 143 0.27 -19.74 12.57
CA GLN A 143 0.04 -19.90 11.13
C GLN A 143 1.34 -19.83 10.33
N LEU A 144 2.25 -18.93 10.70
CA LEU A 144 3.57 -18.84 10.08
C LEU A 144 4.40 -20.10 10.37
N LYS A 145 4.41 -20.57 11.63
CA LYS A 145 5.09 -21.81 12.03
C LYS A 145 4.57 -23.02 11.25
N PHE A 146 3.25 -23.12 11.07
CA PHE A 146 2.62 -24.16 10.26
C PHE A 146 3.16 -24.14 8.82
N LEU A 147 3.16 -22.98 8.14
CA LEU A 147 3.66 -22.87 6.76
C LEU A 147 5.15 -23.21 6.62
N ILE A 148 5.95 -22.99 7.67
CA ILE A 148 7.39 -23.30 7.70
C ILE A 148 7.63 -24.80 7.86
N HIS A 149 6.95 -25.46 8.80
CA HIS A 149 7.37 -26.77 9.30
C HIS A 149 6.49 -27.95 8.91
N ASP A 150 5.24 -27.72 8.49
CA ASP A 150 4.33 -28.83 8.19
C ASP A 150 4.68 -29.53 6.86
N LYS A 151 5.29 -30.71 6.97
CA LYS A 151 5.73 -31.52 5.82
C LYS A 151 4.57 -32.17 5.07
N ALA A 152 3.50 -32.54 5.76
CA ALA A 152 2.33 -33.15 5.14
C ALA A 152 1.59 -32.12 4.27
N PHE A 153 1.44 -30.91 4.78
CA PHE A 153 0.93 -29.77 4.03
C PHE A 153 1.82 -29.46 2.83
N GLU A 154 3.15 -29.38 2.99
CA GLU A 154 4.07 -29.16 1.87
C GLU A 154 3.92 -30.21 0.76
N ALA A 155 3.78 -31.48 1.12
CA ALA A 155 3.57 -32.58 0.18
C ALA A 155 2.21 -32.50 -0.54
N SER A 156 1.20 -31.87 0.08
CA SER A 156 -0.13 -31.66 -0.54
C SER A 156 -0.15 -30.56 -1.62
N LEU A 157 0.88 -29.71 -1.66
CA LEU A 157 0.95 -28.58 -2.59
C LEU A 157 1.55 -28.97 -3.93
N THR A 158 1.04 -28.38 -5.02
CA THR A 158 1.67 -28.49 -6.34
C THR A 158 3.01 -27.76 -6.38
N ARG A 159 3.91 -28.11 -7.32
CA ARG A 159 5.21 -27.41 -7.46
C ARG A 159 5.09 -25.88 -7.57
N PRO A 160 4.15 -25.30 -8.34
CA PRO A 160 3.94 -23.86 -8.36
C PRO A 160 3.51 -23.29 -7.01
N GLU A 161 2.63 -23.99 -6.28
CA GLU A 161 2.17 -23.57 -4.95
C GLU A 161 3.30 -23.60 -3.92
N GLN A 162 4.09 -24.68 -3.88
CA GLN A 162 5.29 -24.77 -3.03
C GLN A 162 6.23 -23.59 -3.26
N ARG A 163 6.47 -23.22 -4.53
CA ARG A 163 7.28 -22.04 -4.88
C ARG A 163 6.70 -20.75 -4.30
N ILE A 164 5.40 -20.54 -4.42
CA ILE A 164 4.75 -19.33 -3.90
C ILE A 164 4.76 -19.32 -2.37
N LYS A 165 4.52 -20.47 -1.72
CA LYS A 165 4.62 -20.65 -0.28
C LYS A 165 6.03 -20.31 0.21
N ASP A 166 7.07 -20.86 -0.41
CA ASP A 166 8.46 -20.62 -0.04
C ASP A 166 8.84 -19.14 -0.18
N ILE A 167 8.48 -18.48 -1.29
CA ILE A 167 8.69 -17.04 -1.47
C ILE A 167 7.93 -16.24 -0.41
N PHE A 168 6.70 -16.65 -0.09
CA PHE A 168 5.87 -15.99 0.92
C PHE A 168 6.46 -16.11 2.33
N VAL A 169 6.89 -17.31 2.73
CA VAL A 169 7.57 -17.57 4.01
C VAL A 169 8.89 -16.80 4.09
N PHE A 170 9.68 -16.80 2.99
CA PHE A 170 10.91 -16.03 2.91
C PHE A 170 10.66 -14.52 3.09
N GLY A 171 9.58 -13.99 2.49
CA GLY A 171 9.17 -12.61 2.70
C GLY A 171 8.65 -12.31 4.12
N CYS A 172 7.92 -13.25 4.73
CA CYS A 172 7.50 -13.16 6.14
C CYS A 172 8.68 -13.21 7.12
N THR A 173 9.83 -13.69 6.67
CA THR A 173 11.05 -13.78 7.49
C THR A 173 11.94 -12.56 7.31
N THR A 174 12.17 -12.16 6.07
CA THR A 174 13.13 -11.08 5.73
C THR A 174 12.51 -9.68 5.76
N GLY A 175 11.17 -9.60 5.79
CA GLY A 175 10.44 -8.34 5.78
C GLY A 175 10.61 -7.52 4.51
N LEU A 176 11.14 -8.08 3.42
CA LEU A 176 11.34 -7.37 2.16
C LEU A 176 10.02 -7.02 1.46
N ARG A 177 10.03 -5.98 0.62
CA ARG A 177 8.89 -5.68 -0.27
C ARG A 177 8.84 -6.72 -1.38
N PHE A 178 7.63 -7.04 -1.86
CA PHE A 178 7.43 -7.98 -2.96
C PHE A 178 8.38 -7.73 -4.14
N SER A 179 8.47 -6.50 -4.65
CA SER A 179 9.37 -6.16 -5.75
C SER A 179 10.85 -6.31 -5.42
N ASP A 180 11.24 -6.12 -4.15
CA ASP A 180 12.63 -6.23 -3.71
C ASP A 180 13.06 -7.72 -3.67
N ILE A 181 12.16 -8.65 -3.32
CA ILE A 181 12.42 -10.10 -3.30
C ILE A 181 12.82 -10.63 -4.68
N PHE A 182 12.10 -10.23 -5.74
CA PHE A 182 12.39 -10.68 -7.11
C PHE A 182 13.62 -10.03 -7.74
N LEU A 183 14.35 -9.19 -7.00
CA LEU A 183 15.60 -8.59 -7.46
C LEU A 183 16.82 -9.17 -6.75
N LEU A 184 16.60 -10.09 -5.81
CA LEU A 184 17.67 -10.78 -5.12
C LEU A 184 18.45 -11.62 -6.11
N THR A 185 19.78 -11.52 -6.01
CA THR A 185 20.76 -12.34 -6.73
C THR A 185 21.65 -13.03 -5.71
N ASN A 186 22.49 -13.96 -6.13
CA ASN A 186 23.45 -14.61 -5.23
C ASN A 186 24.37 -13.62 -4.50
N LYS A 187 24.64 -12.44 -5.10
CA LYS A 187 25.46 -11.39 -4.48
C LYS A 187 24.84 -10.79 -3.21
N ASN A 188 23.53 -10.98 -3.02
CA ASN A 188 22.83 -10.50 -1.83
C ASN A 188 23.00 -11.45 -0.63
N PHE A 189 23.54 -12.65 -0.83
CA PHE A 189 23.69 -13.67 0.20
C PHE A 189 25.17 -13.85 0.51
N GLU A 190 25.56 -13.58 1.74
CA GLU A 190 26.93 -13.75 2.22
C GLU A 190 26.97 -14.83 3.29
N ASN A 191 27.96 -15.70 3.22
CA ASN A 191 28.26 -16.68 4.26
C ASN A 191 29.47 -16.18 5.03
N VAL A 192 29.30 -15.95 6.33
CA VAL A 192 30.34 -15.48 7.26
C VAL A 192 30.30 -16.43 8.45
N ASP A 193 31.39 -17.17 8.70
CA ASP A 193 31.54 -18.05 9.86
C ASP A 193 30.35 -19.01 10.10
N ASN A 194 29.91 -19.68 9.02
CA ASN A 194 28.73 -20.57 8.95
C ASN A 194 27.36 -19.90 9.07
N ASP A 195 27.30 -18.59 9.27
CA ASP A 195 26.06 -17.82 9.24
C ASP A 195 25.79 -17.23 7.86
N PHE A 196 24.54 -17.34 7.40
CA PHE A 196 24.10 -16.67 6.17
C PHE A 196 23.43 -15.33 6.47
N TYR A 197 23.90 -14.28 5.80
CA TYR A 197 23.34 -12.94 5.87
C TYR A 197 22.75 -12.53 4.52
N LEU A 198 21.60 -11.87 4.58
CA LEU A 198 20.95 -11.23 3.44
C LEU A 198 21.23 -9.73 3.47
N LYS A 199 22.06 -9.26 2.53
CA LYS A 199 22.38 -7.84 2.33
C LYS A 199 21.58 -7.27 1.17
N VAL A 200 20.72 -6.30 1.47
CA VAL A 200 19.85 -5.67 0.49
C VAL A 200 19.99 -4.16 0.55
N LYS A 201 20.14 -3.55 -0.62
CA LYS A 201 19.94 -2.11 -0.81
C LYS A 201 18.53 -1.87 -1.30
N SER A 202 17.69 -1.23 -0.48
CA SER A 202 16.30 -0.99 -0.87
C SER A 202 16.21 -0.04 -2.07
N LYS A 203 15.43 -0.40 -3.10
CA LYS A 203 15.22 0.46 -4.28
C LYS A 203 14.61 1.83 -3.94
N LYS A 204 13.70 1.87 -2.96
CA LYS A 204 12.92 3.07 -2.63
C LYS A 204 13.68 4.02 -1.72
N THR A 205 14.33 3.50 -0.68
CA THR A 205 14.99 4.31 0.36
C THR A 205 16.51 4.40 0.17
N LYS A 206 17.10 3.60 -0.73
CA LYS A 206 18.55 3.45 -0.92
C LYS A 206 19.32 3.00 0.34
N THR A 207 18.60 2.57 1.39
CA THR A 207 19.18 2.08 2.65
C THR A 207 19.73 0.67 2.49
N PHE A 208 20.88 0.40 3.11
CA PHE A 208 21.45 -0.93 3.22
C PHE A 208 20.94 -1.60 4.49
N THR A 209 20.49 -2.84 4.35
CA THR A 209 20.02 -3.67 5.47
C THR A 209 20.72 -5.02 5.37
N SER A 210 21.25 -5.49 6.50
CA SER A 210 21.79 -6.85 6.65
C SER A 210 20.89 -7.61 7.63
N VAL A 211 20.43 -8.80 7.25
CA VAL A 211 19.57 -9.64 8.08
C VAL A 211 20.17 -11.04 8.14
N LYS A 212 20.43 -11.57 9.34
CA LYS A 212 20.82 -12.97 9.54
C LYS A 212 19.65 -13.87 9.16
N LEU A 213 19.89 -14.87 8.32
CA LEU A 213 18.87 -15.80 7.85
C LEU A 213 18.80 -17.03 8.77
N PRO A 214 17.60 -17.46 9.17
CA PRO A 214 17.41 -18.75 9.84
C PRO A 214 17.54 -19.91 8.84
N ASP A 215 17.80 -21.12 9.35
CA ASP A 215 18.06 -22.32 8.54
C ASP A 215 16.98 -22.61 7.49
N TYR A 216 15.71 -22.43 7.84
CA TYR A 216 14.62 -22.66 6.89
C TYR A 216 14.63 -21.65 5.73
N ALA A 217 15.03 -20.40 5.98
CA ALA A 217 15.18 -19.38 4.93
C ALA A 217 16.42 -19.65 4.07
N ILE A 218 17.49 -20.18 4.68
CA ILE A 218 18.69 -20.64 3.97
C ILE A 218 18.34 -21.83 3.06
N ALA A 219 17.53 -22.78 3.54
CA ALA A 219 17.05 -23.92 2.76
C ALA A 219 16.22 -23.47 1.55
N ILE A 220 15.30 -22.51 1.73
CA ILE A 220 14.56 -21.89 0.63
C ILE A 220 15.53 -21.24 -0.38
N TYR A 221 16.49 -20.43 0.09
CA TYR A 221 17.49 -19.84 -0.79
C TYR A 221 18.25 -20.91 -1.59
N LYS A 222 18.77 -21.95 -0.93
CA LYS A 222 19.51 -23.04 -1.58
C LYS A 222 18.66 -23.79 -2.60
N LYS A 223 17.37 -24.01 -2.33
CA LYS A 223 16.40 -24.66 -3.25
C LYS A 223 16.23 -23.89 -4.57
N TYR A 224 16.27 -22.56 -4.52
CA TYR A 224 16.08 -21.69 -5.70
C TYR A 224 17.38 -21.05 -6.22
N LYS A 225 18.52 -21.34 -5.59
CA LYS A 225 19.81 -20.72 -5.91
C LYS A 225 20.18 -20.97 -7.38
N PRO A 226 20.30 -19.93 -8.22
CA PRO A 226 20.75 -20.11 -9.58
C PRO A 226 22.26 -20.41 -9.62
N ARG A 227 22.70 -21.14 -10.65
CA ARG A 227 24.13 -21.38 -10.91
C ARG A 227 24.90 -20.09 -11.17
N SER A 228 24.29 -19.15 -11.90
CA SER A 228 24.90 -17.86 -12.24
C SER A 228 24.55 -16.77 -11.23
N ASN A 229 25.55 -16.01 -10.80
CA ASN A 229 25.38 -14.86 -9.90
C ASN A 229 24.69 -13.65 -10.56
N ARG A 230 24.47 -13.67 -11.88
CA ARG A 230 23.72 -12.62 -12.60
C ARG A 230 22.21 -12.87 -12.60
N ASN A 231 21.79 -14.09 -12.30
CA ASN A 231 20.38 -14.46 -12.31
C ASN A 231 19.71 -14.13 -10.98
N MET A 232 18.42 -13.81 -11.07
CA MET A 232 17.57 -13.62 -9.91
C MET A 232 17.38 -14.96 -9.19
N VAL A 233 17.36 -14.94 -7.86
CA VAL A 233 17.12 -16.13 -7.02
C VAL A 233 15.71 -16.66 -7.23
N PHE A 234 14.71 -15.78 -7.21
CA PHE A 234 13.32 -16.16 -7.44
C PHE A 234 12.90 -15.76 -8.85
N THR A 235 12.32 -16.71 -9.60
CA THR A 235 11.77 -16.42 -10.93
C THR A 235 10.64 -15.39 -10.82
N PRO A 236 10.65 -14.32 -11.64
CA PRO A 236 9.61 -13.30 -11.62
C PRO A 236 8.21 -13.87 -11.83
N ILE A 237 7.24 -13.29 -11.11
CA ILE A 237 5.81 -13.59 -11.26
C ILE A 237 5.01 -12.30 -11.14
N THR A 238 3.89 -12.23 -11.86
CA THR A 238 2.97 -11.09 -11.72
C THR A 238 2.36 -11.07 -10.31
N LEU A 239 2.15 -9.86 -9.78
CA LEU A 239 1.51 -9.68 -8.47
C LEU A 239 0.13 -10.34 -8.40
N PHE A 240 -0.62 -10.29 -9.50
CA PHE A 240 -1.94 -10.92 -9.63
C PHE A 240 -1.85 -12.45 -9.44
N ASN A 241 -0.96 -13.12 -10.19
CA ASN A 241 -0.83 -14.58 -10.09
C ASN A 241 -0.28 -15.00 -8.73
N PHE A 242 0.70 -14.26 -8.19
CA PHE A 242 1.22 -14.52 -6.86
C PHE A 242 0.11 -14.47 -5.80
N ASN A 243 -0.68 -13.40 -5.79
CA ASN A 243 -1.77 -13.26 -4.83
C ASN A 243 -2.86 -14.31 -5.05
N LYS A 244 -3.23 -14.61 -6.30
CA LYS A 244 -4.23 -15.65 -6.60
C LYS A 244 -3.80 -17.01 -6.04
N THR A 245 -2.56 -17.43 -6.30
CA THR A 245 -2.02 -18.69 -5.78
C THR A 245 -1.89 -18.66 -4.26
N LEU A 246 -1.49 -17.53 -3.68
CA LEU A 246 -1.38 -17.39 -2.23
C LEU A 246 -2.72 -17.58 -1.50
N LYS A 247 -3.83 -17.09 -2.07
CA LYS A 247 -5.17 -17.33 -1.52
C LYS A 247 -5.56 -18.82 -1.56
N SER A 248 -5.27 -19.49 -2.68
CA SER A 248 -5.45 -20.96 -2.82
C SER A 248 -4.65 -21.73 -1.76
N ILE A 249 -3.40 -21.34 -1.51
CA ILE A 249 -2.58 -21.94 -0.45
C ILE A 249 -3.21 -21.71 0.93
N GLY A 250 -3.69 -20.49 1.21
CA GLY A 250 -4.36 -20.18 2.48
C GLY A 250 -5.64 -20.98 2.68
N GLU A 251 -6.42 -21.21 1.62
CA GLU A 251 -7.61 -22.05 1.66
C GLU A 251 -7.26 -23.51 1.96
N LYS A 252 -6.26 -24.09 1.28
CA LYS A 252 -5.75 -25.44 1.56
C LYS A 252 -5.16 -25.59 2.96
N ALA A 253 -4.58 -24.51 3.50
CA ALA A 253 -4.06 -24.46 4.87
C ALA A 253 -5.17 -24.36 5.94
N GLY A 254 -6.45 -24.27 5.54
CA GLY A 254 -7.56 -24.11 6.47
C GLY A 254 -7.65 -22.71 7.08
N PHE A 255 -7.01 -21.69 6.48
CA PHE A 255 -7.07 -20.31 6.97
C PHE A 255 -8.38 -19.63 6.54
N THR A 256 -9.51 -20.26 6.86
CA THR A 256 -10.84 -19.91 6.38
C THR A 256 -11.70 -19.16 7.40
N THR A 257 -11.13 -18.82 8.57
CA THR A 257 -11.81 -18.04 9.61
C THR A 257 -12.35 -16.73 9.05
N SER A 258 -13.59 -16.41 9.38
CA SER A 258 -14.23 -15.15 8.98
C SER A 258 -13.55 -13.96 9.68
N ILE A 259 -13.34 -12.88 8.92
CA ILE A 259 -12.74 -11.65 9.43
C ILE A 259 -13.65 -10.46 9.13
N ASP A 260 -13.77 -9.58 10.11
CA ASP A 260 -14.43 -8.30 9.94
C ASP A 260 -13.48 -7.31 9.26
N VAL A 261 -13.86 -6.87 8.06
CA VAL A 261 -13.10 -5.86 7.31
C VAL A 261 -13.88 -4.56 7.34
N SER A 262 -13.46 -3.64 8.20
CA SER A 262 -14.03 -2.30 8.26
C SER A 262 -13.42 -1.41 7.18
N ARG A 263 -14.26 -0.63 6.48
CA ARG A 263 -13.85 0.38 5.50
C ARG A 263 -14.76 1.58 5.61
N GLU A 264 -14.19 2.77 5.59
CA GLU A 264 -14.96 4.01 5.75
C GLU A 264 -15.39 4.57 4.40
N ARG A 265 -16.60 5.11 4.37
CA ARG A 265 -17.12 5.92 3.27
C ARG A 265 -17.70 7.20 3.85
N LEU A 266 -17.23 8.34 3.36
CA LEU A 266 -17.63 9.65 3.86
C LEU A 266 -17.33 9.87 5.35
N GLY A 267 -16.21 9.34 5.87
CA GLY A 267 -15.82 9.49 7.29
C GLY A 267 -16.83 8.86 8.25
N LYS A 268 -17.68 7.96 7.74
CA LYS A 268 -18.53 7.09 8.52
C LYS A 268 -18.14 5.67 8.15
N VAL A 269 -17.95 4.83 9.16
CA VAL A 269 -18.13 3.39 8.97
C VAL A 269 -19.59 3.23 8.53
N PRO A 270 -19.90 2.59 7.40
CA PRO A 270 -21.28 2.43 6.94
C PRO A 270 -22.13 1.83 8.07
N LYS A 271 -22.90 2.68 8.77
CA LYS A 271 -23.89 2.23 9.74
C LYS A 271 -24.98 1.56 8.93
N THR A 272 -25.01 0.23 8.92
CA THR A 272 -26.07 -0.55 8.27
C THR A 272 -26.27 -0.18 6.79
N SER A 273 -25.30 -0.50 5.93
CA SER A 273 -25.72 -1.06 4.65
C SER A 273 -26.10 -2.50 4.96
N LYS A 274 -27.38 -2.83 4.73
CA LYS A 274 -27.94 -4.18 4.63
C LYS A 274 -26.87 -5.24 4.39
N LYS A 275 -26.98 -6.39 5.09
CA LYS A 275 -26.44 -7.71 4.71
C LYS A 275 -26.75 -8.01 3.23
N THR A 276 -26.13 -7.28 2.32
CA THR A 276 -26.23 -7.44 0.88
C THR A 276 -24.83 -7.89 0.54
N GLN A 277 -24.62 -9.19 0.70
CA GLN A 277 -23.49 -9.94 0.18
C GLN A 277 -22.09 -9.52 0.66
N ASN A 278 -21.92 -9.19 1.95
CA ASN A 278 -20.67 -9.65 2.58
C ASN A 278 -20.84 -11.15 2.80
N GLU A 279 -20.58 -11.94 1.76
CA GLU A 279 -20.11 -13.31 1.95
C GLU A 279 -19.09 -13.27 3.08
N ASN A 280 -19.18 -14.16 4.07
CA ASN A 280 -18.24 -14.24 5.17
C ASN A 280 -16.80 -14.16 4.62
N ILE A 281 -16.19 -12.98 4.69
CA ILE A 281 -14.87 -12.76 4.10
C ILE A 281 -13.91 -13.60 4.92
N ARG A 282 -13.25 -14.57 4.30
CA ARG A 282 -12.33 -15.43 5.00
C ARG A 282 -10.95 -14.80 5.03
N PHE A 283 -10.15 -15.18 6.02
CA PHE A 283 -8.77 -14.73 6.14
C PHE A 283 -7.96 -14.99 4.85
N CYS A 284 -8.07 -16.19 4.28
CA CYS A 284 -7.41 -16.57 3.03
C CYS A 284 -7.79 -15.65 1.85
N ASP A 285 -9.02 -15.14 1.78
CA ASP A 285 -9.49 -14.28 0.69
C ASP A 285 -8.80 -12.91 0.66
N LYS A 286 -8.19 -12.51 1.80
CA LYS A 286 -7.42 -11.27 1.94
C LYS A 286 -5.91 -11.49 1.94
N MET A 287 -5.45 -12.72 1.79
CA MET A 287 -4.02 -13.00 1.67
C MET A 287 -3.40 -12.34 0.44
N SER A 288 -2.27 -11.67 0.65
CA SER A 288 -1.54 -10.95 -0.41
C SER A 288 -0.07 -10.79 -0.07
N SER A 289 0.73 -10.44 -1.07
CA SER A 289 2.16 -10.15 -0.90
C SER A 289 2.48 -9.07 0.14
N HIS A 290 1.53 -8.16 0.41
CA HIS A 290 1.71 -7.14 1.44
C HIS A 290 1.76 -7.73 2.86
N MET A 291 1.16 -8.90 3.08
CA MET A 291 1.22 -9.57 4.37
C MET A 291 2.64 -9.99 4.74
N MET A 292 3.51 -10.33 3.77
CA MET A 292 4.89 -10.73 4.05
C MET A 292 5.62 -9.76 4.97
N ARG A 293 5.73 -8.50 4.54
CA ARG A 293 6.43 -7.46 5.31
C ARG A 293 5.69 -7.13 6.60
N ARG A 294 4.36 -7.15 6.61
CA ARG A 294 3.56 -6.85 7.80
C ARG A 294 3.76 -7.91 8.87
N THR A 295 3.59 -9.18 8.50
CA THR A 295 3.84 -10.35 9.34
C THR A 295 5.25 -10.30 9.90
N ALA A 296 6.28 -10.11 9.07
CA ALA A 296 7.67 -10.01 9.54
C ALA A 296 7.85 -8.97 10.65
N ILE A 297 7.34 -7.75 10.45
CA ILE A 297 7.43 -6.66 11.42
C ILE A 297 6.69 -7.02 12.71
N THR A 298 5.43 -7.43 12.60
CA THR A 298 4.59 -7.74 13.75
C THR A 298 5.14 -8.92 14.54
N THR A 299 5.62 -9.98 13.87
CA THR A 299 6.20 -11.16 14.52
C THR A 299 7.49 -10.80 15.24
N MET A 300 8.39 -10.01 14.64
CA MET A 300 9.61 -9.56 15.33
C MET A 300 9.29 -8.73 16.59
N LEU A 301 8.30 -7.84 16.52
CA LEU A 301 7.87 -7.02 17.67
C LEU A 301 7.21 -7.87 18.76
N ILE A 302 6.30 -8.77 18.39
CA ILE A 302 5.62 -9.70 19.32
C ILE A 302 6.64 -10.58 20.04
N LEU A 303 7.70 -11.00 19.35
CA LEU A 303 8.79 -11.81 19.92
C LEU A 303 9.86 -10.96 20.64
N GLY A 304 9.60 -9.69 20.90
CA GLY A 304 10.43 -8.84 21.78
C GLY A 304 11.60 -8.13 21.10
N MET A 305 11.70 -8.13 19.77
CA MET A 305 12.77 -7.38 19.10
C MET A 305 12.56 -5.86 19.27
N PRO A 306 13.59 -5.10 19.68
CA PRO A 306 13.49 -3.65 19.84
C PRO A 306 13.00 -2.92 18.58
N GLU A 307 12.07 -1.97 18.76
CA GLU A 307 11.42 -1.25 17.66
C GLU A 307 12.39 -0.62 16.66
N HIS A 308 13.47 0.00 17.15
CA HIS A 308 14.45 0.68 16.30
C HIS A 308 15.18 -0.29 15.37
N LEU A 309 15.44 -1.53 15.81
CA LEU A 309 16.02 -2.60 14.99
C LEU A 309 15.02 -3.06 13.94
N VAL A 310 13.79 -3.37 14.36
CA VAL A 310 12.72 -3.77 13.43
C VAL A 310 12.45 -2.69 12.39
N ARG A 311 12.50 -1.42 12.77
CA ARG A 311 12.33 -0.27 11.88
C ARG A 311 13.45 -0.19 10.85
N ASN A 312 14.69 -0.41 11.26
CA ASN A 312 15.86 -0.44 10.37
C ASN A 312 15.75 -1.62 9.38
N ILE A 313 15.48 -2.83 9.87
CA ILE A 313 15.29 -4.04 9.05
C ILE A 313 14.16 -3.82 8.03
N SER A 314 13.04 -3.29 8.52
CA SER A 314 11.88 -2.98 7.70
C SER A 314 11.97 -1.63 6.98
N GLY A 315 13.14 -0.99 6.88
CA GLY A 315 13.40 0.23 6.09
C GLY A 315 12.33 1.32 6.22
N HIS A 316 11.80 1.52 7.43
CA HIS A 316 10.87 2.61 7.75
C HIS A 316 11.66 3.83 8.24
N THR A 317 11.17 5.03 7.92
CA THR A 317 11.74 6.28 8.44
C THR A 317 11.43 6.42 9.94
N GLY A 318 12.25 7.16 10.69
CA GLY A 318 12.10 7.35 12.14
C GLY A 318 10.70 7.71 12.61
N ASN A 319 10.03 8.66 11.94
CA ASN A 319 8.70 9.15 12.30
C ASN A 319 7.58 8.56 11.42
N SER A 320 7.70 7.29 11.04
CA SER A 320 6.72 6.64 10.17
C SER A 320 5.45 6.28 10.92
N SER A 321 4.35 7.04 10.72
CA SER A 321 3.03 6.70 11.30
C SER A 321 2.59 5.27 10.95
N SER A 322 2.89 4.80 9.74
CA SER A 322 2.58 3.42 9.34
C SER A 322 3.36 2.35 10.11
N PHE A 323 4.52 2.68 10.69
CA PHE A 323 5.31 1.74 11.49
C PHE A 323 4.72 1.60 12.89
N TYR A 324 4.38 2.73 13.52
CA TYR A 324 3.74 2.73 14.83
C TYR A 324 2.45 1.93 14.87
N ARG A 325 1.72 1.83 13.75
CA ARG A 325 0.54 0.93 13.67
C ARG A 325 0.90 -0.54 13.92
N TYR A 326 2.07 -1.01 13.50
CA TYR A 326 2.53 -2.36 13.81
C TYR A 326 2.92 -2.53 15.27
N VAL A 327 3.48 -1.47 15.89
CA VAL A 327 3.80 -1.44 17.32
C VAL A 327 2.52 -1.57 18.14
N HIS A 328 1.50 -0.75 17.85
CA HIS A 328 0.21 -0.83 18.54
C HIS A 328 -0.47 -2.19 18.34
N PHE A 329 -0.37 -2.75 17.13
CA PHE A 329 -0.87 -4.11 16.86
C PHE A 329 -0.16 -5.16 17.72
N ALA A 330 1.17 -5.11 17.79
CA ALA A 330 1.96 -6.04 18.58
C ALA A 330 1.66 -5.91 20.08
N GLN A 331 1.53 -4.67 20.59
CA GLN A 331 1.13 -4.42 21.96
C GLN A 331 -0.25 -5.01 22.26
N SER A 332 -1.24 -4.75 21.40
CA SER A 332 -2.60 -5.30 21.54
C SER A 332 -2.63 -6.83 21.53
N TYR A 333 -1.69 -7.46 20.80
CA TYR A 333 -1.54 -8.91 20.82
C TYR A 333 -0.96 -9.40 22.15
N VAL A 334 0.11 -8.74 22.63
CA VAL A 334 0.74 -9.06 23.92
C VAL A 334 -0.26 -8.90 25.07
N ASP A 335 -1.05 -7.81 25.08
CA ASP A 335 -2.06 -7.54 26.11
C ASP A 335 -3.10 -8.67 26.19
N LYS A 336 -3.56 -9.19 25.04
CA LYS A 336 -4.49 -10.33 24.97
C LYS A 336 -3.88 -11.63 25.51
N GLU A 337 -2.60 -11.87 25.25
CA GLU A 337 -1.92 -13.06 25.79
C GLU A 337 -1.71 -12.94 27.31
N ILE A 338 -1.37 -11.75 27.81
CA ILE A 338 -1.29 -11.47 29.24
C ILE A 338 -2.66 -11.69 29.92
N GLU A 339 -3.75 -11.21 29.32
CA GLU A 339 -5.10 -11.40 29.85
C GLU A 339 -5.45 -12.90 30.00
N LYS A 340 -5.08 -13.74 29.02
CA LYS A 340 -5.27 -15.20 29.12
C LYS A 340 -4.49 -15.79 30.30
N VAL A 341 -3.26 -15.31 30.53
CA VAL A 341 -2.44 -15.75 31.67
C VAL A 341 -3.10 -15.32 32.98
N HIS A 342 -3.51 -14.06 33.11
CA HIS A 342 -4.21 -13.55 34.29
C HIS A 342 -5.49 -14.33 34.58
N ASN A 343 -6.31 -14.62 33.56
CA ASN A 343 -7.53 -15.39 33.72
C ASN A 343 -7.24 -16.80 34.26
N ARG A 344 -6.19 -17.47 33.78
CA ARG A 344 -5.78 -18.78 34.31
C ARG A 344 -5.29 -18.71 35.76
N LEU A 345 -4.58 -17.64 36.13
CA LEU A 345 -4.11 -17.43 37.50
C LEU A 345 -5.26 -17.05 38.46
N SER A 346 -6.30 -16.39 37.96
CA SER A 346 -7.47 -15.99 38.77
C SER A 346 -8.46 -17.11 39.08
N VAL A 347 -8.38 -18.24 38.37
CA VAL A 347 -9.27 -19.40 38.53
C VAL A 347 -8.66 -20.44 39.49
N TYR A 348 -7.88 -19.99 40.48
CA TYR A 348 -7.38 -20.86 41.56
C TYR A 348 -8.36 -20.97 42.72
#